data_AF-A0A958WHC7-F1
#
_entry.id   AF-A0A958WHC7-F1
#
_cell.length_a   1.000
_cell.length_b   1.000
_cell.length_c   1.000
_cell.angle_alpha   90.00
_cell.angle_beta   90.00
_cell.angle_gamma   90.00
#
_symmetry.space_group_name_H-M   'P 1'
#
loop_
_entity.id
_entity.type
_entity.pdbx_description
1 polymer ?
#
loop_
_entity_poly.entity_id
_entity_poly.type
_entity_poly.pdbx_seq_one_letter_code
_entity_poly.pdbx_strand_id
1 'polypeptide(L)'
;MKQDIAGRSDIEKLVNSFYDKVKRDDALGPIFNDIAKVDWPHHLPIMYNFWEMVLFGKGTYKGDPMTKHIQLNRQTTLTPAHFDRWKGLFFETIDEHFSGNKAEEAKLRATNIASLMLYRVQKSVQLQ
;
A
#
# COMPACT_ATOMS: atom_id res chain seq x y z
N MET A 1 -10.82 -14.27 19.38
CA MET A 1 -10.78 -14.43 17.92
C MET A 1 -10.73 -13.04 17.29
N LYS A 2 -10.00 -12.85 16.19
CA LYS A 2 -9.97 -11.56 15.48
C LYS A 2 -11.21 -11.46 14.59
N GLN A 3 -11.70 -10.24 14.39
CA GLN A 3 -12.83 -10.00 13.49
C GLN A 3 -12.37 -9.92 12.04
N ASP A 4 -13.28 -10.12 11.08
CA ASP A 4 -12.98 -9.83 9.68
C ASP A 4 -13.10 -8.32 9.38
N ILE A 5 -12.60 -7.88 8.24
CA ILE A 5 -12.72 -6.48 7.81
C ILE A 5 -14.15 -6.23 7.34
N ALA A 6 -14.90 -5.34 8.02
CA ALA A 6 -16.33 -5.15 7.78
C ALA A 6 -16.68 -3.81 7.09
N GLY A 7 -15.79 -2.81 7.12
CA GLY A 7 -16.06 -1.54 6.45
C GLY A 7 -15.06 -0.44 6.78
N ARG A 8 -15.50 0.82 6.61
CA ARG A 8 -14.64 2.00 6.65
C ARG A 8 -13.77 2.11 7.89
N SER A 9 -14.36 1.93 9.08
CA SER A 9 -13.61 2.03 10.34
C SER A 9 -12.47 1.00 10.43
N ASP A 10 -12.67 -0.21 9.89
CA ASP A 10 -11.62 -1.24 9.88
C ASP A 10 -10.54 -0.93 8.84
N ILE A 11 -10.92 -0.35 7.70
CA ILE A 11 -9.96 0.13 6.68
C ILE A 11 -9.08 1.24 7.25
N GLU A 12 -9.65 2.22 7.94
CA GLU A 12 -8.88 3.29 8.57
C GLU A 12 -7.90 2.74 9.59
N LYS A 13 -8.34 1.79 10.42
CA LYS A 13 -7.46 1.09 11.37
C LYS A 13 -6.33 0.33 10.65
N LEU A 14 -6.65 -0.48 9.65
CA LEU A 14 -5.67 -1.23 8.87
C LEU A 14 -4.62 -0.31 8.24
N VAL A 15 -5.08 0.72 7.53
CA VAL A 15 -4.20 1.64 6.80
C VAL A 15 -3.34 2.47 7.75
N ASN A 16 -3.89 2.93 8.87
CA ASN A 16 -3.12 3.67 9.87
C ASN A 16 -2.04 2.80 10.50
N SER A 17 -2.40 1.62 11.02
CA SER A 17 -1.43 0.68 11.60
C SER A 17 -0.34 0.29 10.59
N PHE A 18 -0.73 0.08 9.33
CA PHE A 18 0.19 -0.29 8.27
C PHE A 18 1.21 0.82 7.98
N TYR A 19 0.75 2.05 7.72
CA TYR A 19 1.67 3.15 7.42
C TYR A 19 2.49 3.59 8.62
N ASP A 20 2.00 3.36 9.83
CA ASP A 20 2.80 3.48 11.05
C ASP A 20 4.03 2.56 11.04
N LYS A 21 3.90 1.33 10.54
CA LYS A 21 5.05 0.44 10.34
C LYS A 21 5.95 0.92 9.22
N VAL A 22 5.37 1.27 8.06
CA VAL A 22 6.13 1.73 6.88
C VAL A 22 7.00 2.95 7.20
N LYS A 23 6.49 3.92 7.96
CA LYS A 23 7.24 5.12 8.38
C LYS A 23 8.50 4.82 9.19
N ARG A 24 8.52 3.70 9.91
CA ARG A 24 9.58 3.30 10.85
C ARG A 24 10.47 2.19 10.30
N ASP A 25 10.15 1.66 9.12
CA ASP A 25 10.89 0.58 8.49
C ASP A 25 12.20 1.10 7.88
N ASP A 26 13.30 0.41 8.09
CA ASP A 26 14.62 0.87 7.64
C ASP A 26 14.76 0.91 6.12
N ALA A 27 14.05 0.05 5.38
CA ALA A 27 14.11 0.00 3.93
C ALA A 27 13.09 0.94 3.27
N LEU A 28 11.89 1.06 3.85
CA LEU A 28 10.80 1.86 3.27
C LEU A 28 10.70 3.27 3.82
N GLY A 29 11.02 3.46 5.11
CA GLY A 29 10.95 4.75 5.81
C GLY A 29 11.64 5.88 5.03
N PRO A 30 12.91 5.73 4.62
CA PRO A 30 13.60 6.76 3.83
C PRO A 30 12.91 7.09 2.49
N ILE A 31 12.30 6.09 1.83
CA ILE A 31 11.56 6.29 0.58
C ILE A 31 10.32 7.17 0.82
N PHE A 32 9.55 6.90 1.87
CA PHE A 32 8.33 7.64 2.16
C PHE A 32 8.58 9.00 2.82
N ASN A 33 9.52 9.06 3.76
CA ASN A 33 9.77 10.24 4.60
C ASN A 33 10.68 11.25 3.90
N ASP A 34 11.78 10.79 3.29
CA ASP A 34 12.86 11.68 2.84
C ASP A 34 12.82 11.95 1.34
N ILE A 35 12.44 10.93 0.56
CA ILE A 35 12.44 11.01 -0.91
C ILE A 35 11.06 11.45 -1.41
N ALA A 36 10.01 10.68 -1.11
CA ALA A 36 8.65 11.02 -1.50
C ALA A 36 8.06 12.16 -0.66
N LYS A 37 8.61 12.41 0.54
CA LYS A 37 8.17 13.45 1.49
C LYS A 37 6.66 13.50 1.64
N VAL A 38 6.08 12.34 1.96
CA VAL A 38 4.63 12.17 1.98
C VAL A 38 3.98 13.08 3.04
N ASP A 39 3.02 13.89 2.60
CA ASP A 39 2.10 14.61 3.49
C ASP A 39 1.08 13.61 4.05
N TRP A 40 1.35 13.09 5.25
CA TRP A 40 0.54 12.03 5.88
C TRP A 40 -0.91 12.43 6.15
N PRO A 41 -1.22 13.61 6.72
CA PRO A 41 -2.60 14.09 6.86
C PRO A 41 -3.39 14.09 5.55
N HIS A 42 -2.74 14.41 4.42
CA HIS A 42 -3.38 14.39 3.11
C HIS A 42 -3.43 12.99 2.49
N HIS A 43 -2.37 12.19 2.68
CA HIS A 43 -2.21 10.89 2.03
C HIS A 43 -3.12 9.81 2.62
N LEU A 44 -3.27 9.77 3.95
CA LEU A 44 -4.03 8.71 4.62
C LEU A 44 -5.51 8.65 4.16
N PRO A 45 -6.26 9.77 4.07
CA PRO A 45 -7.62 9.77 3.50
C PRO A 45 -7.71 9.18 2.09
N ILE A 46 -6.71 9.42 1.25
CA ILE A 46 -6.64 8.86 -0.11
C ILE A 46 -6.51 7.34 -0.05
N MET A 47 -5.66 6.84 0.85
CA MET A 47 -5.44 5.40 1.01
C MET A 47 -6.63 4.68 1.64
N TYR A 48 -7.38 5.33 2.52
CA TYR A 48 -8.64 4.77 3.00
C TYR A 48 -9.64 4.60 1.86
N ASN A 49 -9.81 5.63 1.03
CA ASN A 49 -10.72 5.57 -0.13
C ASN A 49 -10.27 4.54 -1.16
N PHE A 50 -8.95 4.39 -1.36
CA PHE A 50 -8.39 3.37 -2.23
C PHE A 50 -8.75 1.96 -1.75
N TRP A 51 -8.45 1.63 -0.49
CA TRP A 51 -8.66 0.29 0.04
C TRP A 51 -10.13 -0.07 0.23
N GLU A 52 -10.97 0.92 0.56
CA GLU A 52 -12.41 0.75 0.58
C GLU A 52 -12.96 0.41 -0.82
N MET A 53 -12.44 1.06 -1.86
CA MET A 53 -12.81 0.74 -3.25
C MET A 53 -12.31 -0.64 -3.67
N VAL A 54 -11.06 -0.97 -3.34
CA VAL A 54 -10.46 -2.27 -3.67
C VAL A 54 -11.21 -3.44 -3.03
N LEU A 55 -11.66 -3.30 -1.77
CA LEU A 55 -12.24 -4.42 -1.02
C LEU A 55 -13.76 -4.48 -1.03
N PHE A 56 -14.43 -3.33 -1.15
CA PHE A 56 -15.88 -3.25 -1.08
C PHE A 56 -16.53 -2.68 -2.34
N GLY A 57 -15.75 -2.22 -3.32
CA GLY A 57 -16.29 -1.55 -4.52
C GLY A 57 -16.99 -0.22 -4.19
N LYS A 58 -16.70 0.36 -3.02
CA LYS A 58 -17.31 1.60 -2.51
C LYS A 58 -16.29 2.74 -2.49
N GLY A 59 -16.76 3.97 -2.57
CA GLY A 59 -15.92 5.17 -2.46
C GLY A 59 -15.55 5.79 -3.81
N THR A 60 -14.74 6.85 -3.76
CA THR A 60 -14.53 7.79 -4.87
C THR A 60 -13.06 7.94 -5.27
N TYR A 61 -12.24 6.91 -5.08
CA TYR A 61 -10.83 6.99 -5.46
C TYR A 61 -10.68 7.14 -6.98
N LYS A 62 -10.02 8.21 -7.42
CA LYS A 62 -9.77 8.58 -8.82
C LYS A 62 -8.28 8.82 -9.10
N GLY A 63 -7.40 8.28 -8.26
CA GLY A 63 -5.96 8.49 -8.38
C GLY A 63 -5.33 7.69 -9.53
N ASP A 64 -4.16 8.13 -9.97
CA ASP A 64 -3.26 7.36 -10.84
C ASP A 64 -2.03 6.93 -10.04
N PRO A 65 -2.13 5.81 -9.31
CA PRO A 65 -1.02 5.36 -8.47
C PRO A 65 0.18 4.94 -9.32
N MET A 66 -0.04 4.46 -10.55
CA MET A 66 1.04 3.95 -11.38
C MET A 66 2.02 5.04 -11.79
N THR A 67 1.51 6.18 -12.27
CA THR A 67 2.37 7.32 -12.64
C THR A 67 3.19 7.82 -11.45
N LYS A 68 2.60 7.84 -10.25
CA LYS A 68 3.31 8.25 -9.02
C LYS A 68 4.48 7.31 -8.69
N HIS A 69 4.30 6.00 -8.78
CA HIS A 69 5.36 5.04 -8.49
C HIS A 69 6.46 5.05 -9.57
N ILE A 70 6.11 5.25 -10.85
CA ILE A 70 7.09 5.43 -11.93
C ILE A 70 7.93 6.70 -11.71
N GLN A 71 7.29 7.82 -11.34
CA GLN A 71 8.00 9.07 -11.04
C GLN A 71 8.91 8.92 -9.81
N LEU A 72 8.45 8.22 -8.78
CA LEU A 72 9.27 7.91 -7.60
C LEU A 72 10.48 7.05 -7.97
N ASN A 73 10.29 6.07 -8.86
CA ASN A 73 11.38 5.21 -9.32
C ASN A 73 12.52 5.98 -10.03
N ARG A 74 12.21 7.14 -10.62
CA ARG A 74 13.22 8.03 -11.22
C ARG A 74 14.05 8.79 -10.19
N GLN A 75 13.55 8.92 -8.96
CA GLN A 75 14.25 9.58 -7.85
C GLN A 75 15.01 8.57 -6.98
N THR A 76 14.45 7.36 -6.83
CA THR A 76 15.07 6.25 -6.10
C THR A 76 14.64 4.94 -6.72
N THR A 77 15.58 4.02 -6.95
CA THR A 77 15.24 2.73 -7.56
C THR A 77 14.33 1.92 -6.65
N LEU A 78 13.10 1.67 -7.09
CA LEU A 78 12.16 0.79 -6.41
C LEU A 78 12.45 -0.65 -6.82
N THR A 79 13.08 -1.39 -5.92
CA THR A 79 13.50 -2.77 -6.13
C THR A 79 12.38 -3.77 -5.78
N PRO A 80 12.44 -5.03 -6.28
CA PRO A 80 11.55 -6.09 -5.83
C PRO A 80 11.51 -6.25 -4.31
N ALA A 81 12.67 -6.10 -3.65
CA ALA A 81 12.78 -6.18 -2.20
C ALA A 81 11.94 -5.11 -1.47
N HIS A 82 11.82 -3.90 -2.01
CA HIS A 82 10.94 -2.87 -1.43
C HIS A 82 9.47 -3.29 -1.52
N PHE A 83 9.04 -3.84 -2.65
CA PHE A 83 7.65 -4.32 -2.80
C PHE A 83 7.37 -5.55 -1.91
N ASP A 84 8.32 -6.46 -1.77
CA ASP A 84 8.19 -7.61 -0.87
C ASP A 84 8.13 -7.16 0.59
N ARG A 85 8.96 -6.20 1.00
CA ARG A 85 8.91 -5.65 2.35
C ARG A 85 7.58 -4.96 2.63
N TRP A 86 7.09 -4.16 1.69
CA TRP A 86 5.80 -3.47 1.80
C TRP A 86 4.64 -4.47 1.96
N LYS A 87 4.62 -5.54 1.15
CA LYS A 87 3.62 -6.62 1.29
C LYS A 87 3.75 -7.31 2.65
N GLY A 88 4.97 -7.61 3.09
CA GLY A 88 5.23 -8.25 4.38
C GLY A 88 4.64 -7.45 5.54
N LEU A 89 4.92 -6.14 5.61
CA LEU A 89 4.34 -5.26 6.64
C LEU A 89 2.81 -5.18 6.55
N PHE A 90 2.25 -5.19 5.34
CA PHE A 90 0.80 -5.17 5.15
C PHE A 90 0.16 -6.46 5.67
N PHE A 91 0.76 -7.61 5.37
CA PHE A 91 0.26 -8.91 5.82
C PHE A 91 0.36 -9.04 7.34
N GLU A 92 1.49 -8.65 7.91
CA GLU A 92 1.69 -8.61 9.36
C GLU A 92 0.61 -7.75 10.04
N THR A 93 0.29 -6.58 9.47
CA THR A 93 -0.75 -5.69 10.00
C THR A 93 -2.15 -6.32 9.91
N ILE A 94 -2.46 -7.00 8.80
CA ILE A 94 -3.72 -7.74 8.67
C ILE A 94 -3.77 -8.84 9.73
N ASP A 95 -2.72 -9.65 9.82
CA ASP A 95 -2.66 -10.79 10.72
C ASP A 95 -2.71 -10.38 12.18
N GLU A 96 -2.23 -9.19 12.55
CA GLU A 96 -2.33 -8.62 13.89
C GLU A 96 -3.76 -8.24 14.27
N HIS A 97 -4.54 -7.68 13.35
CA HIS A 97 -5.81 -7.03 13.67
C HIS A 97 -7.05 -7.79 13.20
N PHE A 98 -6.94 -8.60 12.15
CA PHE A 98 -8.08 -9.17 11.44
C PHE A 98 -7.87 -10.65 11.12
N SER A 99 -8.98 -11.35 10.88
CA SER A 99 -8.98 -12.71 10.32
C SER A 99 -10.32 -12.98 9.64
N GLY A 100 -10.31 -13.66 8.50
CA GLY A 100 -11.52 -14.00 7.76
C GLY A 100 -11.35 -13.81 6.25
N ASN A 101 -12.44 -13.94 5.51
CA ASN A 101 -12.42 -13.94 4.05
C ASN A 101 -11.97 -12.59 3.49
N LYS A 102 -12.36 -11.46 4.10
CA LYS A 102 -11.94 -10.13 3.64
C LYS A 102 -10.49 -9.83 4.00
N ALA A 103 -10.00 -10.30 5.14
CA ALA A 103 -8.59 -10.25 5.49
C ALA A 103 -7.72 -10.98 4.45
N GLU A 104 -8.09 -12.20 4.06
CA GLU A 104 -7.38 -12.96 3.03
C GLU A 104 -7.51 -12.34 1.64
N GLU A 105 -8.70 -11.81 1.29
CA GLU A 105 -8.87 -11.04 0.05
C GLU A 105 -7.94 -9.82 0.02
N ALA A 106 -7.78 -9.10 1.13
CA ALA A 106 -6.89 -7.94 1.20
C ALA A 106 -5.43 -8.30 0.92
N LYS A 107 -4.93 -9.41 1.46
CA LYS A 107 -3.58 -9.91 1.15
C LYS A 107 -3.42 -10.26 -0.33
N LEU A 108 -4.42 -10.93 -0.92
CA LEU A 108 -4.42 -11.29 -2.34
C LEU A 108 -4.42 -10.03 -3.23
N ARG A 109 -5.28 -9.04 -2.92
CA ARG A 109 -5.35 -7.76 -3.65
C ARG A 109 -4.03 -7.01 -3.56
N ALA A 110 -3.45 -6.90 -2.36
CA ALA A 110 -2.14 -6.28 -2.14
C ALA A 110 -1.05 -6.93 -3.00
N THR A 111 -1.04 -8.27 -3.08
CA THR A 111 -0.09 -9.02 -3.89
C THR A 111 -0.21 -8.67 -5.37
N ASN A 112 -1.43 -8.71 -5.91
CA ASN A 112 -1.67 -8.44 -7.33
C ASN A 112 -1.32 -6.99 -7.70
N ILE A 113 -1.69 -6.03 -6.84
CA ILE A 113 -1.37 -4.61 -7.02
C ILE A 113 0.15 -4.41 -7.01
N ALA A 114 0.86 -4.94 -6.02
CA ALA A 114 2.31 -4.82 -5.91
C ALA A 114 3.04 -5.43 -7.12
N SER A 115 2.63 -6.62 -7.55
CA SER A 115 3.20 -7.29 -8.74
C SER A 115 3.00 -6.47 -10.01
N LEU A 116 1.81 -5.92 -10.23
CA LEU A 116 1.53 -5.06 -11.39
C LEU A 116 2.36 -3.77 -11.34
N MET A 117 2.44 -3.14 -10.16
CA MET A 117 3.23 -1.93 -9.97
C MET A 117 4.70 -2.17 -10.26
N LEU A 118 5.28 -3.23 -9.68
CA LEU A 118 6.67 -3.60 -9.91
C LEU A 118 6.95 -3.83 -11.39
N TYR A 119 6.12 -4.63 -12.08
CA TYR A 119 6.27 -4.90 -13.51
C TYR A 119 6.30 -3.59 -14.33
N ARG A 120 5.35 -2.69 -14.08
CA ARG A 120 5.25 -1.43 -14.83
C ARG A 120 6.39 -0.47 -14.49
N VAL A 121 6.83 -0.42 -13.24
CA VAL A 121 7.99 0.36 -12.82
C VAL A 121 9.25 -0.13 -13.52
N GLN A 122 9.51 -1.43 -13.53
CA GLN A 122 10.68 -2.01 -14.21
C GLN A 122 10.63 -1.76 -15.73
N LYS A 123 9.47 -1.97 -16.35
CA LYS A 123 9.30 -1.71 -17.79
C LYS A 123 9.49 -0.24 -18.15
N SER A 124 9.16 0.69 -17.26
CA SER A 124 9.32 2.13 -17.52
C SER A 124 10.78 2.57 -17.67
N VAL A 125 11.73 1.79 -17.13
CA VAL A 125 13.18 2.05 -17.25
C VAL A 125 13.73 1.48 -18.57
N GLN A 126 13.15 0.40 -19.10
CA GLN A 126 13.58 -0.24 -20.34
C GLN A 126 13.18 0.52 -21.61
N LEU A 127 12.24 1.46 -21.49
CA LEU A 127 11.69 2.26 -22.60
C LEU A 127 12.24 3.69 -22.64
N GLN A 128 13.24 3.99 -21.80
CA GLN A 128 13.96 5.26 -21.78
C GLN A 128 15.36 5.07 -22.35
#